data_AF-A0AAU9K4V0-F1
#
_entry.id   AF-A0AAU9K4V0-F1
#
_cell.length_a   1.000
_cell.length_b   1.000
_cell.length_c   1.000
_cell.angle_alpha   90.00
_cell.angle_beta   90.00
_cell.angle_gamma   90.00
#
_symmetry.space_group_name_H-M   'P 1'
#
loop_
_entity.id
_entity.type
_entity.pdbx_description
1 polymer ?
#
loop_
_entity_poly.entity_id
_entity_poly.type
_entity_poly.pdbx_seq_one_letter_code
_entity_poly.pdbx_strand_id
1 'polypeptide(L)'
;MASSYFRTVSIIWPPWELRSHKSSISLIIYPAKLFLLSGIFTHIMITFTVISACMMTFDCWDFLPTISYIGYFKGYDRIFVLTLSAFNPVLLLFFSAAFANYDATLSKIDSITMLFTGIIISFAVPFAFIIDEAGSSFYVPLEQVHLVIVAGMIMLGMIWVTISLKCMYKLKNYSLKQSRILQNFLIYLGVCLSMLLITICLWYNSANITIEWIEAIFEYIAVSLSIYLPFAYSLSFQVTKITISVRSLNHSLLSSS
;
A
#
# COMPACT_ATOMS: atom_id res chain seq x y z
N MET A 1 21.35 -24.13 26.40
CA MET A 1 21.73 -22.72 26.14
C MET A 1 21.71 -22.49 24.63
N ALA A 2 20.58 -22.02 24.11
CA ALA A 2 20.41 -21.74 22.68
C ALA A 2 20.79 -20.28 22.44
N SER A 3 22.00 -20.09 21.89
CA SER A 3 22.51 -18.80 21.48
C SER A 3 21.65 -18.20 20.36
N SER A 4 21.58 -16.88 20.43
CA SER A 4 20.83 -15.94 19.60
C SER A 4 20.97 -16.14 18.09
N TYR A 5 19.82 -16.26 17.42
CA TYR A 5 19.64 -15.73 16.08
C TYR A 5 18.44 -14.77 16.11
N PHE A 6 18.63 -13.64 16.80
CA PHE A 6 18.06 -12.39 16.28
C PHE A 6 18.81 -12.12 14.98
N ARG A 7 18.37 -12.77 13.89
CA ARG A 7 18.68 -12.31 12.56
C ARG A 7 17.91 -11.01 12.46
N THR A 8 18.56 -9.93 12.85
CA THR A 8 18.25 -8.56 12.41
C THR A 8 17.79 -8.73 10.97
N VAL A 9 16.52 -8.47 10.72
CA VAL A 9 16.03 -8.34 9.34
C VAL A 9 16.99 -7.32 8.75
N SER A 10 17.92 -7.75 7.90
CA SER A 10 18.84 -6.81 7.28
C SER A 10 17.94 -5.95 6.40
N ILE A 11 17.62 -4.76 6.91
CA ILE A 11 16.87 -3.70 6.23
C ILE A 11 17.61 -3.30 4.94
N ILE A 12 18.89 -3.71 4.84
CA ILE A 12 19.78 -3.41 3.75
C ILE A 12 19.45 -4.27 2.54
N TRP A 13 19.07 -3.53 1.50
CA TRP A 13 19.11 -3.77 0.07
C TRP A 13 19.97 -4.94 -0.44
N PRO A 14 19.58 -5.54 -1.59
CA PRO A 14 18.45 -5.17 -2.46
C PRO A 14 17.13 -5.88 -2.06
N PRO A 15 15.96 -5.39 -2.54
CA PRO A 15 14.68 -6.09 -2.34
C PRO A 15 14.52 -7.31 -3.25
N TRP A 16 15.53 -7.59 -4.08
CA TRP A 16 15.66 -8.80 -4.88
C TRP A 16 17.11 -9.31 -4.87
N GLU A 17 17.28 -10.60 -5.14
CA GLU A 17 18.57 -11.25 -5.37
C GLU A 17 18.51 -12.04 -6.67
N LEU A 18 19.54 -11.90 -7.51
CA LEU A 18 19.76 -12.77 -8.67
C LEU A 18 20.76 -13.86 -8.28
N ARG A 19 20.38 -15.12 -8.43
CA ARG A 19 21.29 -16.27 -8.28
C ARG A 19 21.39 -17.02 -9.60
N SER A 20 22.62 -17.24 -10.06
CA SER A 20 22.91 -18.09 -11.22
C SER A 20 23.42 -19.44 -10.73
N HIS A 21 22.89 -20.53 -11.28
CA HIS A 21 23.38 -21.87 -11.03
C HIS A 21 23.33 -22.73 -12.30
N LYS A 22 24.51 -23.02 -12.85
CA LYS A 22 24.80 -23.84 -14.06
C LYS A 22 23.94 -23.50 -15.29
N SER A 23 22.68 -23.92 -15.32
CA SER A 23 21.73 -23.76 -16.43
C SER A 23 20.46 -22.98 -16.03
N SER A 24 20.46 -22.33 -14.88
CA SER A 24 19.30 -21.58 -14.38
C SER A 24 19.70 -20.25 -13.77
N ILE A 25 18.86 -19.23 -14.01
CA ILE A 25 18.92 -17.95 -13.34
C ILE A 25 17.64 -17.84 -12.50
N SER A 26 17.80 -17.66 -11.20
CA SER A 26 16.68 -17.44 -10.28
C SER A 26 16.68 -16.02 -9.74
N LEU A 27 15.57 -15.32 -9.92
CA LEU A 27 15.26 -14.04 -9.28
C LEU A 27 14.47 -14.32 -8.00
N ILE A 28 15.02 -13.93 -6.86
CA ILE A 28 14.41 -14.04 -5.54
C ILE A 28 13.93 -12.65 -5.16
N ILE A 29 12.63 -12.47 -4.96
CA ILE A 29 12.01 -11.20 -4.58
C ILE A 29 11.56 -11.31 -3.13
N TYR A 30 11.88 -10.30 -2.32
CA TYR A 30 11.45 -10.19 -0.93
C TYR A 30 10.31 -9.15 -0.82
N PRO A 31 9.03 -9.58 -0.81
CA PRO A 31 7.89 -8.65 -0.87
C PRO A 31 7.94 -7.58 0.24
N ALA A 32 8.29 -7.96 1.47
CA ALA A 32 8.42 -7.02 2.59
C ALA A 32 9.45 -5.92 2.33
N LYS A 33 10.61 -6.23 1.74
CA LYS A 33 11.60 -5.20 1.43
C LYS A 33 11.11 -4.30 0.30
N LEU A 34 10.47 -4.88 -0.71
CA LEU A 34 9.93 -4.14 -1.85
C LEU A 34 8.85 -3.13 -1.40
N PHE A 35 7.87 -3.57 -0.60
CA PHE A 35 6.78 -2.71 -0.15
C PHE A 35 7.22 -1.68 0.91
N LEU A 36 8.24 -2.01 1.72
CA LEU A 36 8.85 -1.02 2.61
C LEU A 36 9.50 0.11 1.79
N LEU A 37 10.26 -0.25 0.75
CA LEU A 37 10.93 0.72 -0.09
C LEU A 37 9.94 1.61 -0.85
N SER A 38 8.87 1.03 -1.42
CA SER A 38 7.84 1.82 -2.08
C SER A 38 7.14 2.77 -1.10
N GLY A 39 6.92 2.33 0.14
CA GLY A 39 6.36 3.19 1.18
C GLY A 39 7.27 4.37 1.52
N ILE A 40 8.58 4.12 1.71
CA ILE A 40 9.58 5.18 1.93
C ILE A 40 9.60 6.17 0.75
N PHE A 41 9.64 5.67 -0.49
CA PHE A 41 9.66 6.52 -1.68
C PHE A 41 8.40 7.40 -1.77
N THR A 42 7.23 6.81 -1.55
CA THR A 42 5.95 7.54 -1.58
C THR A 42 5.90 8.62 -0.50
N HIS A 43 6.37 8.29 0.71
CA HIS A 43 6.42 9.25 1.81
C HIS A 43 7.35 10.42 1.50
N ILE A 44 8.54 10.17 0.93
CA ILE A 44 9.47 11.22 0.49
C ILE A 44 8.80 12.16 -0.51
N MET A 45 8.05 11.61 -1.48
CA MET A 45 7.34 12.41 -2.49
C MET A 45 6.23 13.28 -1.87
N ILE A 46 5.47 12.73 -0.91
CA ILE A 46 4.45 13.50 -0.18
C ILE A 46 5.11 14.62 0.64
N THR A 47 6.14 14.30 1.43
CA THR A 47 6.86 15.30 2.22
C THR A 47 7.44 16.41 1.35
N PHE A 48 8.03 16.06 0.20
CA PHE A 48 8.53 17.06 -0.75
C PHE A 48 7.40 17.97 -1.28
N THR A 49 6.22 17.41 -1.55
CA THR A 49 5.04 18.16 -1.98
C THR A 49 4.56 19.14 -0.90
N VAL A 50 4.48 18.69 0.35
CA VAL A 50 4.08 19.54 1.50
C VAL A 50 5.09 20.68 1.72
N ILE A 51 6.39 20.36 1.76
CA ILE A 51 7.45 21.37 1.93
C ILE A 51 7.38 22.39 0.79
N SER A 52 7.21 21.93 -0.46
CA SER A 52 7.10 22.82 -1.61
C SER A 52 5.85 23.71 -1.55
N ALA A 53 4.73 23.19 -1.05
CA ALA A 53 3.50 23.98 -0.86
C ALA A 53 3.69 25.07 0.20
N CYS A 54 4.34 24.75 1.32
CA CYS A 54 4.65 25.75 2.34
C CYS A 54 5.70 26.78 1.86
N MET A 55 6.74 26.36 1.14
CA MET A 55 7.74 27.33 0.69
C MET A 55 7.21 28.35 -0.34
N MET A 56 6.20 27.97 -1.11
CA MET A 56 5.77 28.74 -2.28
C MET A 56 4.38 29.38 -2.13
N THR A 57 3.53 28.91 -1.21
CA THR A 57 2.11 29.32 -1.16
C THR A 57 1.61 29.63 0.24
N PHE A 58 2.06 28.90 1.27
CA PHE A 58 1.54 29.07 2.64
C PHE A 58 2.66 29.28 3.64
N ASP A 59 2.51 30.25 4.55
CA ASP A 59 3.35 30.21 5.74
C ASP A 59 2.92 29.02 6.62
N CYS A 60 3.76 28.00 6.67
CA CYS A 60 3.59 26.80 7.49
C CYS A 60 3.50 27.14 8.99
N TRP A 61 3.89 28.36 9.41
CA TRP A 61 3.69 28.86 10.77
C TRP A 61 2.25 29.31 11.05
N ASP A 62 1.55 29.79 10.02
CA ASP A 62 0.19 30.29 10.11
C ASP A 62 -0.84 29.21 9.79
N PHE A 63 -0.49 28.27 8.91
CA PHE A 63 -1.40 27.20 8.47
C PHE A 63 -0.66 25.95 7.95
N LEU A 64 -0.85 24.79 8.60
CA LEU A 64 -0.41 23.50 8.07
C LEU A 64 -1.48 22.96 7.12
N PRO A 65 -1.17 22.77 5.82
CA PRO A 65 -2.19 22.37 4.88
C PRO A 65 -2.62 20.92 5.12
N THR A 66 -3.92 20.68 5.29
CA THR A 66 -4.49 19.32 5.28
C THR A 66 -4.28 18.71 3.89
N ILE A 67 -4.27 17.38 3.76
CA ILE A 67 -4.14 16.75 2.44
C ILE A 67 -5.32 17.16 1.54
N SER A 68 -6.52 17.19 2.12
CA SER A 68 -7.73 17.70 1.46
C SER A 68 -7.58 19.17 1.03
N TYR A 69 -6.87 20.01 1.80
CA TYR A 69 -6.64 21.42 1.49
C TYR A 69 -5.50 21.65 0.49
N ILE A 70 -4.42 20.85 0.51
CA ILE A 70 -3.43 20.82 -0.59
C ILE A 70 -4.14 20.50 -1.90
N GLY A 71 -5.15 19.63 -1.85
CA GLY A 71 -5.99 19.29 -2.98
C GLY A 71 -6.87 20.43 -3.51
N TYR A 72 -7.09 21.48 -2.72
CA TYR A 72 -7.91 22.62 -3.14
C TYR A 72 -7.13 23.70 -3.91
N PHE A 73 -5.80 23.70 -3.83
CA PHE A 73 -4.97 24.72 -4.48
C PHE A 73 -4.51 24.28 -5.87
N LYS A 74 -5.07 24.96 -6.88
CA LYS A 74 -4.78 24.79 -8.31
C LYS A 74 -3.27 24.77 -8.59
N GLY A 75 -2.68 23.58 -8.65
CA GLY A 75 -1.25 23.36 -8.93
C GLY A 75 -0.61 22.29 -8.04
N TYR A 76 -0.87 22.32 -6.73
CA TYR A 76 -0.31 21.35 -5.78
C TYR A 76 -1.12 20.05 -5.72
N ASP A 77 -2.43 20.17 -5.91
CA ASP A 77 -3.31 19.02 -6.02
C ASP A 77 -2.84 18.04 -7.11
N ARG A 78 -2.44 18.56 -8.27
CA ARG A 78 -1.93 17.73 -9.38
C ARG A 78 -0.70 16.92 -9.01
N ILE A 79 0.22 17.48 -8.23
CA ILE A 79 1.45 16.79 -7.80
C ILE A 79 1.11 15.75 -6.73
N PHE A 80 0.20 16.09 -5.83
CA PHE A 80 -0.28 15.18 -4.79
C PHE A 80 -1.06 14.00 -5.39
N VAL A 81 -2.03 14.26 -6.26
CA VAL A 81 -2.79 13.29 -7.05
C VAL A 81 -1.86 12.43 -7.90
N LEU A 82 -0.85 13.02 -8.56
CA LEU A 82 0.15 12.27 -9.31
C LEU A 82 0.94 11.33 -8.40
N THR A 83 1.36 11.81 -7.22
CA THR A 83 2.14 11.02 -6.24
C THR A 83 1.34 9.82 -5.74
N LEU A 84 0.08 10.02 -5.37
CA LEU A 84 -0.80 8.93 -4.94
C LEU A 84 -1.19 8.01 -6.10
N SER A 85 -1.39 8.56 -7.30
CA SER A 85 -1.66 7.76 -8.50
C SER A 85 -0.46 6.89 -8.89
N ALA A 86 0.76 7.38 -8.69
CA ALA A 86 2.00 6.62 -8.89
C ALA A 86 2.17 5.49 -7.87
N PHE A 87 1.45 5.51 -6.75
CA PHE A 87 1.41 4.40 -5.79
C PHE A 87 0.46 3.26 -6.22
N ASN A 88 -0.47 3.49 -7.15
CA ASN A 88 -1.42 2.45 -7.58
C ASN A 88 -0.79 1.20 -8.20
N PRO A 89 0.26 1.28 -9.04
CA PRO A 89 0.98 0.09 -9.49
C PRO A 89 1.52 -0.75 -8.31
N VAL A 90 1.95 -0.09 -7.23
CA VAL A 90 2.41 -0.77 -6.01
C VAL A 90 1.24 -1.49 -5.32
N LEU A 91 0.08 -0.85 -5.23
CA LEU A 91 -1.13 -1.48 -4.68
C LEU A 91 -1.59 -2.69 -5.52
N LEU A 92 -1.55 -2.57 -6.85
CA LEU A 92 -1.90 -3.68 -7.75
C LEU A 92 -0.92 -4.86 -7.59
N LEU A 93 0.38 -4.57 -7.51
CA LEU A 93 1.41 -5.57 -7.21
C LEU A 93 1.18 -6.20 -5.83
N PHE A 94 0.78 -5.41 -4.84
CA PHE A 94 0.44 -5.88 -3.50
C PHE A 94 -0.73 -6.86 -3.52
N PHE A 95 -1.86 -6.49 -4.14
CA PHE A 95 -3.03 -7.37 -4.20
C PHE A 95 -2.74 -8.65 -5.00
N SER A 96 -1.96 -8.55 -6.08
CA SER A 96 -1.52 -9.72 -6.85
C SER A 96 -0.60 -10.63 -6.03
N ALA A 97 0.35 -10.06 -5.28
CA ALA A 97 1.23 -10.81 -4.39
C ALA A 97 0.46 -11.45 -3.23
N ALA A 98 -0.52 -10.74 -2.66
CA ALA A 98 -1.40 -11.27 -1.62
C ALA A 98 -2.21 -12.46 -2.13
N PHE A 99 -2.81 -12.35 -3.33
CA PHE A 99 -3.50 -13.45 -3.98
C PHE A 99 -2.57 -14.66 -4.15
N ALA A 100 -1.40 -14.49 -4.74
CA ALA A 100 -0.46 -15.60 -4.94
C ALA A 100 0.00 -16.27 -3.63
N ASN A 101 0.11 -15.52 -2.54
CA ASN A 101 0.50 -16.05 -1.23
C ASN A 101 -0.65 -16.70 -0.47
N TYR A 102 -1.88 -16.23 -0.64
CA TYR A 102 -3.03 -16.68 0.14
C TYR A 102 -3.90 -17.70 -0.60
N ASP A 103 -3.74 -17.86 -1.92
CA ASP A 103 -4.56 -18.79 -2.73
C ASP A 103 -4.52 -20.22 -2.21
N ALA A 104 -3.36 -20.69 -1.73
CA ALA A 104 -3.22 -22.03 -1.16
C ALA A 104 -3.99 -22.24 0.16
N THR A 105 -4.41 -21.16 0.83
CA THR A 105 -4.99 -21.21 2.19
C THR A 105 -6.47 -20.83 2.22
N LEU A 106 -6.92 -20.10 1.20
CA LEU A 106 -8.29 -19.61 1.05
C LEU A 106 -9.14 -20.53 0.17
N SER A 107 -10.46 -20.40 0.29
CA SER A 107 -11.36 -21.03 -0.68
C SER A 107 -11.22 -20.33 -2.04
N LYS A 108 -11.49 -21.02 -3.15
CA LYS A 108 -11.43 -20.40 -4.48
C LYS A 108 -12.28 -19.12 -4.58
N ILE A 109 -13.45 -19.13 -3.94
CA ILE A 109 -14.37 -17.97 -3.92
C ILE A 109 -13.73 -16.81 -3.15
N ASP A 110 -13.17 -17.07 -1.98
CA ASP A 110 -12.49 -16.04 -1.18
C ASP A 110 -11.26 -15.48 -1.92
N SER A 111 -10.45 -16.35 -2.55
CA SER A 111 -9.28 -15.95 -3.33
C SER A 111 -9.65 -15.04 -4.49
N ILE A 112 -10.67 -15.42 -5.29
CA ILE A 112 -11.16 -14.61 -6.42
C ILE A 112 -11.75 -13.29 -5.92
N THR A 113 -12.54 -13.33 -4.85
CA THR A 113 -13.13 -12.11 -4.24
C THR A 113 -12.04 -11.16 -3.77
N MET A 114 -11.00 -11.67 -3.11
CA MET A 114 -9.88 -10.87 -2.62
C MET A 114 -9.10 -10.23 -3.79
N LEU A 115 -8.86 -10.97 -4.87
CA LEU A 115 -8.19 -10.43 -6.06
C LEU A 115 -9.04 -9.35 -6.74
N PHE A 116 -10.33 -9.63 -6.97
CA PHE A 116 -11.22 -8.73 -7.68
C PHE A 116 -11.48 -7.44 -6.90
N THR A 117 -11.72 -7.53 -5.60
CA THR A 117 -11.85 -6.35 -4.73
C THR A 117 -10.55 -5.55 -4.68
N GLY A 118 -9.38 -6.20 -4.63
CA GLY A 118 -8.09 -5.53 -4.72
C GLY A 118 -7.90 -4.76 -6.03
N ILE A 119 -8.22 -5.38 -7.18
CA ILE A 119 -8.16 -4.73 -8.49
C ILE A 119 -9.09 -3.51 -8.55
N ILE A 120 -10.34 -3.66 -8.10
CA ILE A 120 -11.30 -2.54 -8.07
C ILE A 120 -10.76 -1.40 -7.21
N ILE A 121 -10.25 -1.69 -6.00
CA ILE A 121 -9.67 -0.65 -5.12
C ILE A 121 -8.52 0.06 -5.84
N SER A 122 -7.59 -0.67 -6.46
CA SER A 122 -6.45 -0.07 -7.18
C SER A 122 -6.87 0.86 -8.32
N PHE A 123 -7.99 0.60 -8.99
CA PHE A 123 -8.51 1.49 -10.05
C PHE A 123 -9.46 2.57 -9.53
N ALA A 124 -10.13 2.35 -8.40
CA ALA A 124 -11.02 3.32 -7.78
C ALA A 124 -10.26 4.46 -7.10
N VAL A 125 -9.10 4.19 -6.49
CA VAL A 125 -8.22 5.21 -5.88
C VAL A 125 -7.88 6.37 -6.83
N PRO A 126 -7.29 6.15 -8.03
CA PRO A 126 -6.98 7.25 -8.94
C PRO A 126 -8.24 7.93 -9.47
N PHE A 127 -9.33 7.18 -9.63
CA PHE A 127 -10.58 7.73 -10.11
C PHE A 127 -11.23 8.66 -9.09
N ALA A 128 -11.15 8.33 -7.79
CA ALA A 128 -11.60 9.20 -6.70
C ALA A 128 -10.85 10.53 -6.73
N PHE A 129 -9.52 10.50 -6.86
CA PHE A 129 -8.71 11.72 -6.95
C PHE A 129 -9.02 12.58 -8.18
N ILE A 130 -9.23 11.97 -9.35
CA ILE A 130 -9.60 12.71 -10.56
C ILE A 130 -10.96 13.38 -10.39
N ILE A 131 -11.92 12.69 -9.75
CA ILE A 131 -13.26 13.23 -9.52
C ILE A 131 -13.23 14.37 -8.50
N ASP A 132 -12.39 14.26 -7.46
CA ASP A 132 -12.19 15.30 -6.46
C ASP A 132 -11.67 16.60 -7.11
N GLU A 133 -10.62 16.50 -7.92
CA GLU A 133 -10.07 17.64 -8.68
C GLU A 133 -11.06 18.17 -9.75
N ALA A 134 -11.83 17.29 -10.41
CA ALA A 134 -12.85 17.73 -11.36
C ALA A 134 -14.02 18.44 -10.66
N GLY A 135 -14.37 18.01 -9.45
CA GLY A 135 -15.42 18.60 -8.62
C GLY A 135 -15.08 20.00 -8.13
N SER A 136 -13.80 20.29 -7.86
CA SER A 136 -13.32 21.63 -7.52
C SER A 136 -13.38 22.62 -8.71
N SER A 137 -13.49 22.10 -9.94
CA SER A 137 -13.27 22.83 -11.18
C SER A 137 -14.53 23.14 -12.01
N PHE A 138 -15.64 22.41 -11.83
CA PHE A 138 -16.81 22.45 -12.73
C PHE A 138 -18.18 22.59 -11.99
N TYR A 139 -19.18 23.16 -12.69
CA TYR A 139 -20.59 23.30 -12.25
C TYR A 139 -21.36 21.96 -12.05
N VAL A 140 -20.68 20.81 -12.14
CA VAL A 140 -21.30 19.50 -12.00
C VAL A 140 -21.13 19.05 -10.55
N PRO A 141 -22.20 18.66 -9.82
CA PRO A 141 -22.11 18.24 -8.42
C PRO A 141 -21.50 16.83 -8.30
N LEU A 142 -20.21 16.73 -8.60
CA LEU A 142 -19.44 15.49 -8.54
C LEU A 142 -19.12 15.05 -7.11
N GLU A 143 -19.36 15.92 -6.11
CA GLU A 143 -19.15 15.64 -4.69
C GLU A 143 -19.94 14.40 -4.21
N GLN A 144 -21.20 14.23 -4.66
CA GLN A 144 -21.99 13.04 -4.33
C GLN A 144 -21.38 11.77 -4.93
N VAL A 145 -20.84 11.86 -6.14
CA VAL A 145 -20.19 10.74 -6.83
C VAL A 145 -18.88 10.38 -6.12
N HIS A 146 -18.10 11.39 -5.74
CA HIS A 146 -16.87 11.21 -4.94
C HIS A 146 -17.16 10.48 -3.63
N LEU A 147 -18.17 10.93 -2.88
CA LEU A 147 -18.58 10.31 -1.62
C LEU A 147 -18.99 8.84 -1.80
N VAL A 148 -19.76 8.52 -2.85
CA VAL A 148 -20.15 7.13 -3.16
C VAL A 148 -18.93 6.27 -3.48
N ILE A 149 -17.96 6.79 -4.25
CA ILE A 149 -16.73 6.05 -4.59
C ILE A 149 -15.89 5.80 -3.34
N VAL A 150 -15.66 6.82 -2.52
CA VAL A 150 -14.88 6.70 -1.28
C VAL A 150 -15.54 5.71 -0.30
N ALA A 151 -16.86 5.82 -0.11
CA ALA A 151 -17.61 4.88 0.73
C ALA A 151 -17.53 3.44 0.19
N GLY A 152 -17.66 3.26 -1.12
CA GLY A 152 -17.48 1.97 -1.80
C GLY A 152 -16.09 1.39 -1.60
N MET A 153 -15.04 2.21 -1.72
CA MET A 153 -13.66 1.81 -1.47
C MET A 153 -13.43 1.37 -0.02
N ILE A 154 -13.97 2.09 0.96
CA ILE A 154 -13.89 1.70 2.38
C ILE A 154 -14.57 0.35 2.59
N MET A 155 -15.79 0.17 2.06
CA MET A 155 -16.52 -1.10 2.17
C MET A 155 -15.77 -2.27 1.53
N LEU A 156 -15.24 -2.09 0.31
CA LEU A 156 -14.42 -3.10 -0.36
C LEU A 156 -13.13 -3.39 0.43
N GLY A 157 -12.50 -2.37 1.01
CA GLY A 157 -11.34 -2.52 1.88
C GLY A 157 -11.65 -3.35 3.13
N MET A 158 -12.80 -3.12 3.76
CA MET A 158 -13.25 -3.90 4.91
C MET A 158 -13.53 -5.37 4.56
N ILE A 159 -14.15 -5.63 3.40
CA ILE A 159 -14.33 -6.99 2.87
C ILE A 159 -12.95 -7.64 2.65
N TRP A 160 -12.04 -6.92 2.01
CA TRP A 160 -10.69 -7.41 1.72
C TRP A 160 -9.92 -7.76 3.00
N VAL A 161 -9.91 -6.87 4.00
CA VAL A 161 -9.30 -7.08 5.32
C VAL A 161 -9.92 -8.27 6.04
N THR A 162 -11.24 -8.43 5.97
CA THR A 162 -11.93 -9.56 6.61
C THR A 162 -11.48 -10.89 6.01
N ILE A 163 -11.35 -10.96 4.68
CA ILE A 163 -10.87 -12.16 3.98
C ILE A 163 -9.40 -12.43 4.29
N SER A 164 -8.55 -11.39 4.25
CA SER A 164 -7.12 -11.53 4.51
C SER A 164 -6.85 -11.99 5.96
N LEU A 165 -7.61 -11.48 6.94
CA LEU A 165 -7.52 -11.89 8.33
C LEU A 165 -7.84 -13.38 8.51
N LYS A 166 -8.87 -13.92 7.85
CA LYS A 166 -9.16 -15.36 7.87
C LYS A 166 -7.93 -16.18 7.46
N CYS A 167 -7.20 -15.72 6.45
CA CYS A 167 -5.96 -16.35 6.01
C CYS A 167 -4.85 -16.24 7.07
N MET A 168 -4.59 -15.03 7.57
CA MET A 168 -3.53 -14.82 8.57
C MET A 168 -3.77 -15.60 9.87
N TYR A 169 -5.03 -15.75 10.30
CA TYR A 169 -5.38 -16.59 11.45
C TYR A 169 -5.08 -18.07 11.23
N LYS A 170 -5.28 -18.60 10.01
CA LYS A 170 -4.86 -19.98 9.67
C LYS A 170 -3.34 -20.09 9.70
N LEU A 171 -2.63 -19.10 9.17
CA LEU A 171 -1.16 -19.06 9.15
C LEU A 171 -0.53 -18.95 10.55
N LYS A 172 -1.25 -18.41 11.53
CA LYS A 172 -0.82 -18.32 12.95
C LYS A 172 -0.33 -19.65 13.51
N ASN A 173 -0.98 -20.76 13.14
CA ASN A 173 -0.72 -22.08 13.70
C ASN A 173 0.57 -22.73 13.16
N TYR A 174 1.20 -22.16 12.13
CA TYR A 174 2.40 -22.73 11.52
C TYR A 174 3.68 -22.41 12.29
N SER A 175 3.77 -21.28 13.00
CA SER A 175 4.95 -20.96 13.81
C SER A 175 4.72 -19.82 14.82
N LEU A 176 5.52 -19.80 15.89
CA LEU A 176 5.57 -18.68 16.85
C LEU A 176 5.88 -17.34 16.17
N LYS A 177 6.71 -17.35 15.12
CA LYS A 177 7.03 -16.15 14.33
C LYS A 177 5.78 -15.59 13.65
N GLN A 178 5.00 -16.45 12.98
CA GLN A 178 3.76 -16.05 12.32
C GLN A 178 2.72 -15.54 13.33
N SER A 179 2.64 -16.14 14.53
CA SER A 179 1.76 -15.63 15.58
C SER A 179 2.13 -14.22 16.05
N ARG A 180 3.42 -13.90 16.20
CA ARG A 180 3.87 -12.54 16.55
C ARG A 180 3.60 -11.55 15.42
N ILE A 181 3.83 -11.94 14.17
CA ILE A 181 3.52 -11.11 13.00
C ILE A 181 2.04 -10.75 12.98
N LEU A 182 1.15 -11.73 13.17
CA LEU A 182 -0.30 -11.48 13.24
C LEU A 182 -0.66 -10.54 14.40
N GLN A 183 -0.10 -10.72 15.59
CA GLN A 183 -0.39 -9.85 16.73
C GLN A 183 0.02 -8.39 16.45
N ASN A 184 1.24 -8.18 15.94
CA ASN A 184 1.72 -6.85 15.56
C ASN A 184 0.86 -6.24 14.45
N PHE A 185 0.45 -7.06 13.48
CA PHE A 185 -0.44 -6.64 12.40
C PHE A 185 -1.82 -6.22 12.93
N LEU A 186 -2.41 -6.96 13.86
CA LEU A 186 -3.71 -6.61 14.45
C LEU A 186 -3.65 -5.30 15.23
N ILE A 187 -2.58 -5.07 16.01
CA ILE A 187 -2.36 -3.79 16.70
C ILE A 187 -2.25 -2.67 15.67
N TYR A 188 -1.44 -2.87 14.63
CA TYR A 188 -1.24 -1.90 13.56
C TYR A 188 -2.55 -1.57 12.81
N LEU A 189 -3.34 -2.58 12.46
CA LEU A 189 -4.65 -2.42 11.82
C LEU A 189 -5.62 -1.66 12.75
N GLY A 190 -5.63 -1.97 14.05
CA GLY A 190 -6.43 -1.26 15.04
C GLY A 190 -6.07 0.22 15.12
N VAL A 191 -4.77 0.55 15.08
CA VAL A 191 -4.30 1.94 15.01
C VAL A 191 -4.75 2.61 13.72
N CYS A 192 -4.62 1.95 12.57
CA CYS A 192 -5.06 2.51 11.28
C CYS A 192 -6.56 2.83 11.27
N LEU A 193 -7.39 1.89 11.72
CA LEU A 193 -8.85 2.08 11.80
C LEU A 193 -9.23 3.17 12.80
N SER A 194 -8.55 3.25 13.93
CA SER A 194 -8.78 4.30 14.93
C SER A 194 -8.43 5.68 14.37
N MET A 195 -7.30 5.79 13.65
CA MET A 195 -6.91 7.04 13.00
C MET A 195 -7.91 7.45 11.92
N LEU A 196 -8.38 6.51 11.08
CA LEU A 196 -9.42 6.78 10.09
C LEU A 196 -10.70 7.32 10.74
N LEU A 197 -11.15 6.69 11.83
CA LEU A 197 -12.33 7.15 12.57
C LEU A 197 -12.13 8.54 13.18
N ILE A 198 -10.95 8.81 13.75
CA ILE A 198 -10.62 10.13 14.30
C ILE A 198 -10.66 11.19 13.20
N THR A 199 -10.05 10.93 12.04
CA THR A 199 -10.07 11.87 10.90
C THR A 199 -11.50 12.17 10.44
N ILE A 200 -12.35 11.14 10.30
CA ILE A 200 -13.77 11.34 9.93
C ILE A 200 -14.51 12.19 10.98
N CYS A 201 -14.28 11.91 12.27
CA CYS A 201 -14.91 12.67 13.35
C CYS A 201 -14.43 14.14 13.40
N LEU A 202 -13.15 14.40 13.14
CA LEU A 202 -12.59 15.74 13.10
C LEU A 202 -13.14 16.52 11.90
N TRP A 203 -13.16 15.89 10.72
CA TRP A 203 -13.74 16.46 9.51
C TRP A 203 -15.21 16.86 9.68
N TYR A 204 -16.02 16.04 10.35
CA TYR A 204 -17.43 16.37 10.62
C TYR A 204 -17.60 17.57 11.57
N ASN A 205 -16.61 17.85 12.42
CA ASN A 205 -16.65 18.89 13.46
C ASN A 205 -15.76 20.10 13.15
N SER A 206 -15.20 20.22 11.93
CA SER A 206 -14.26 21.28 11.56
C SER A 206 -14.96 22.62 11.32
N ALA A 207 -15.34 23.28 12.42
CA ALA A 207 -15.86 24.66 12.41
C ALA A 207 -14.85 25.69 12.96
N ASN A 208 -13.73 25.25 13.53
CA ASN A 208 -12.73 26.11 14.19
C ASN A 208 -11.30 25.84 13.69
N ILE A 209 -10.50 26.90 13.54
CA ILE A 209 -9.10 26.86 13.05
C ILE A 209 -8.20 25.90 13.86
N THR A 210 -8.34 25.83 15.19
CA THR A 210 -7.55 24.88 16.00
C THR A 210 -7.88 23.42 15.69
N ILE A 211 -9.12 23.15 15.29
CA ILE A 211 -9.55 21.79 14.89
C ILE A 211 -8.93 21.43 13.53
N GLU A 212 -8.77 22.39 12.62
CA GLU A 212 -8.15 22.17 11.30
C GLU A 212 -6.68 21.72 11.39
N TRP A 213 -5.90 22.33 12.30
CA TRP A 213 -4.51 21.91 12.54
C TRP A 213 -4.41 20.48 13.08
N ILE A 214 -5.29 20.15 14.02
CA ILE A 214 -5.37 18.81 14.59
C ILE A 214 -5.78 17.81 13.51
N GLU A 215 -6.81 18.14 12.74
CA GLU A 215 -7.27 17.35 11.59
C GLU A 215 -6.14 17.08 10.60
N ALA A 216 -5.38 18.11 10.19
CA ALA A 216 -4.25 17.97 9.28
C ALA A 216 -3.23 16.94 9.79
N ILE A 217 -2.81 17.06 11.05
CA ILE A 217 -1.84 16.14 11.67
C ILE A 217 -2.37 14.71 11.65
N PHE A 218 -3.62 14.50 12.04
CA PHE A 218 -4.24 13.18 12.06
C PHE A 218 -4.41 12.58 10.67
N GLU A 219 -4.75 13.40 9.67
CA GLU A 219 -4.83 12.99 8.27
C GLU A 219 -3.46 12.54 7.73
N TYR A 220 -2.38 13.31 8.00
CA TYR A 220 -1.02 12.91 7.63
C TYR A 220 -0.59 11.60 8.29
N ILE A 221 -0.93 11.40 9.58
CA ILE A 221 -0.67 10.14 10.27
C ILE A 221 -1.45 9.00 9.62
N ALA A 222 -2.73 9.19 9.32
CA ALA A 222 -3.59 8.18 8.69
C ALA A 222 -3.06 7.77 7.31
N VAL A 223 -2.65 8.75 6.48
CA VAL A 223 -2.06 8.48 5.15
C VAL A 223 -0.70 7.81 5.28
N SER A 224 0.15 8.28 6.20
CA SER A 224 1.45 7.66 6.48
C SER A 224 1.32 6.20 6.87
N LEU A 225 0.38 5.88 7.77
CA LEU A 225 0.07 4.51 8.13
C LEU A 225 -0.42 3.73 6.91
N SER A 226 -1.37 4.27 6.13
CA SER A 226 -1.94 3.58 4.97
C SER A 226 -0.88 3.20 3.91
N ILE A 227 0.12 4.05 3.68
CA ILE A 227 1.23 3.80 2.74
C ILE A 227 2.07 2.58 3.14
N TYR A 228 2.23 2.32 4.44
CA TYR A 228 3.00 1.17 4.95
C TYR A 228 2.14 -0.09 5.19
N LEU A 229 0.84 -0.04 4.91
CA LEU A 229 -0.04 -1.19 5.07
C LEU A 229 0.36 -2.39 4.18
N PRO A 230 0.75 -2.22 2.90
CA PRO A 230 1.30 -3.32 2.10
C PRO A 230 2.54 -3.97 2.73
N PHE A 231 3.42 -3.16 3.32
CA PHE A 231 4.58 -3.66 4.05
C PHE A 231 4.15 -4.52 5.25
N ALA A 232 3.25 -4.02 6.09
CA ALA A 232 2.77 -4.74 7.26
C ALA A 232 2.18 -6.12 6.91
N TYR A 233 1.36 -6.20 5.86
CA TYR A 233 0.83 -7.48 5.36
C TYR A 233 1.92 -8.41 4.84
N SER A 234 2.83 -7.87 4.04
CA SER A 234 3.86 -8.66 3.36
C SER A 234 4.91 -9.27 4.29
N LEU A 235 4.97 -8.87 5.57
CA LEU A 235 5.73 -9.58 6.60
C LEU A 235 5.27 -11.03 6.77
N SER A 236 4.01 -11.33 6.47
CA SER A 236 3.46 -12.69 6.47
C SER A 236 3.69 -13.47 5.17
N PHE A 237 4.09 -12.81 4.09
CA PHE A 237 4.25 -13.42 2.77
C PHE A 237 5.52 -14.28 2.69
N GLN A 238 5.47 -15.28 1.83
CA GLN A 238 6.63 -16.06 1.45
C GLN A 238 7.48 -15.29 0.42
N VAL A 239 8.77 -15.63 0.39
CA VAL A 239 9.70 -15.10 -0.60
C VAL A 239 9.33 -15.64 -1.98
N THR A 240 9.20 -14.76 -2.97
CA THR A 240 8.83 -15.15 -4.33
C THR A 240 10.09 -15.53 -5.11
N LYS A 241 10.14 -16.74 -5.68
CA LYS A 241 11.27 -17.22 -6.46
C LYS A 241 10.84 -17.51 -7.90
N ILE A 242 11.34 -16.71 -8.84
CA ILE A 242 11.15 -16.92 -10.28
C ILE A 242 12.41 -17.59 -10.81
N THR A 243 12.30 -18.76 -11.43
CA THR A 243 13.44 -19.49 -11.98
C THR A 243 13.29 -19.62 -13.49
N ILE A 244 14.29 -19.11 -14.23
CA ILE A 244 14.38 -19.23 -15.69
C ILE A 244 15.45 -20.28 -15.97
N SER A 245 15.04 -21.41 -16.55
CA SER A 245 15.97 -22.44 -17.04
C SER A 245 16.40 -22.13 -18.47
N VAL A 246 17.69 -21.95 -18.69
CA VAL A 246 18.26 -21.82 -20.04
C VAL A 246 18.49 -23.23 -20.55
N ARG A 247 17.60 -23.70 -21.44
CA ARG A 247 17.80 -24.96 -22.15
C ARG A 247 18.82 -24.68 -23.25
N SER A 248 20.03 -25.25 -23.16
CA SER A 248 20.93 -25.25 -24.31
C SER A 248 20.25 -26.05 -25.41
N LEU A 249 19.95 -25.40 -26.54
CA LEU A 249 19.73 -26.11 -27.79
C LEU A 249 21.06 -26.78 -28.11
N ASN A 250 21.21 -28.03 -27.70
CA ASN A 250 22.33 -28.83 -28.16
C ASN A 250 22.24 -28.91 -29.68
N HIS A 251 23.34 -28.54 -30.33
CA HIS A 251 23.67 -28.76 -31.73
C HIS A 251 23.60 -30.26 -32.09
N SER A 252 22.40 -30.86 -32.11
CA SER A 252 22.19 -32.22 -32.63
C SER A 252 22.03 -32.25 -34.16
N LEU A 253 22.51 -31.22 -34.85
CA LEU A 253 22.45 -31.08 -36.32
C LEU A 253 23.83 -31.04 -37.02
N LEU A 254 24.92 -31.34 -36.31
CA LEU A 254 26.28 -31.31 -36.91
C LEU A 254 27.08 -32.61 -36.79
N SER A 255 26.44 -33.75 -36.49
CA SER A 255 27.10 -35.07 -36.50
C SER A 255 26.41 -36.11 -37.38
N SER A 256 25.62 -35.68 -38.37
CA SER A 256 25.10 -36.56 -39.42
C SER A 256 25.57 -36.06 -40.79
N SER A 257 26.87 -36.19 -41.02
CA SER A 257 27.49 -36.23 -42.36
C SER A 257 28.84 -36.93 -42.26
#